data_AF-A0A1Y4F2H6-F1
#
_entry.id   AF-A0A1Y4F2H6-F1
#
_cell.length_a   1.000
_cell.length_b   1.000
_cell.length_c   1.000
_cell.angle_alpha   90.00
_cell.angle_beta   90.00
_cell.angle_gamma   90.00
#
_symmetry.space_group_name_H-M   'P 1'
#
loop_
_entity.id
_entity.type
_entity.pdbx_description
1 polymer ?
#
loop_
_entity_poly.entity_id
_entity_poly.type
_entity_poly.pdbx_seq_one_letter_code
_entity_poly.pdbx_strand_id
1 'polypeptide(L)'
;MNLIEKWKNRETKKSLREENIRLKAQVEMLHRVKPPVCTVERNVQRIRSALTIRQDDIMTADYAKEKVKHGLLQYISPFIDWDIEDDYETGNKILTGTLYVATGDRRHNG
;
A
#
# COMPACT_ATOMS: atom_id res chain seq x y z
N MET A 1 -53.59 -1.55 16.42
CA MET A 1 -52.18 -1.34 16.84
C MET A 1 -52.18 -1.13 18.34
N ASN A 2 -51.56 -2.05 19.07
CA ASN A 2 -51.75 -2.20 20.52
C ASN A 2 -50.92 -1.14 21.29
N LEU A 3 -51.39 -0.68 22.46
CA LEU A 3 -50.69 0.36 23.26
C LEU A 3 -49.24 -0.04 23.62
N ILE A 4 -49.03 -1.34 23.83
CA ILE A 4 -47.72 -1.94 24.13
C ILE A 4 -46.75 -1.81 22.95
N GLU A 5 -47.23 -1.96 21.71
CA GLU A 5 -46.41 -1.83 20.50
C GLU A 5 -45.96 -0.38 20.28
N LYS A 6 -46.85 0.59 20.53
CA LYS A 6 -46.52 2.01 20.44
C LYS A 6 -45.46 2.42 21.48
N TRP A 7 -45.53 1.85 22.68
CA TRP A 7 -44.55 2.13 23.74
C TRP A 7 -43.18 1.50 23.43
N LYS A 8 -43.15 0.22 23.02
CA LYS A 8 -41.91 -0.43 22.55
C LYS A 8 -41.27 0.33 21.39
N ASN A 9 -42.05 0.75 20.40
CA ASN A 9 -41.53 1.56 19.29
C ASN A 9 -40.96 2.90 19.74
N ARG A 10 -41.52 3.51 20.79
CA ARG A 10 -41.03 4.76 21.35
C ARG A 10 -39.69 4.58 22.08
N GLU A 11 -39.55 3.50 22.84
CA GLU A 11 -38.26 3.15 23.48
C GLU A 11 -37.19 2.82 22.46
N THR A 12 -37.49 1.97 21.47
CA THR A 12 -36.53 1.62 20.41
C THR A 12 -36.07 2.86 19.65
N LYS A 13 -37.00 3.78 19.33
CA LYS A 13 -36.67 5.04 18.67
C LYS A 13 -35.81 5.97 19.54
N LYS A 14 -35.96 5.91 20.86
CA LYS A 14 -35.12 6.66 21.80
C LYS A 14 -33.72 6.08 21.87
N SER A 15 -33.60 4.77 22.06
CA SER A 15 -32.32 4.05 22.07
C SER A 15 -31.52 4.25 20.78
N LEU A 16 -32.17 4.14 19.62
CA LEU A 16 -31.52 4.37 18.32
C LEU A 16 -31.03 5.81 18.15
N ARG A 17 -31.71 6.80 18.73
CA ARG A 17 -31.27 8.21 18.70
C ARG A 17 -30.02 8.42 19.56
N GLU A 18 -30.01 7.83 20.75
CA GLU A 18 -28.87 7.91 21.67
C GLU A 18 -27.63 7.21 21.06
N GLU A 19 -27.81 6.04 20.45
CA GLU A 19 -26.77 5.31 19.73
C GLU A 19 -26.21 6.13 18.56
N ASN A 20 -27.08 6.81 17.79
CA ASN A 20 -26.66 7.64 16.66
C ASN A 20 -25.83 8.85 17.11
N ILE A 21 -26.23 9.48 18.22
CA ILE A 21 -25.46 10.58 18.83
C ILE A 21 -24.09 10.08 19.29
N ARG A 22 -24.04 8.92 19.96
CA ARG A 22 -22.78 8.31 20.42
C ARG A 22 -21.84 7.99 19.26
N LEU A 23 -22.37 7.39 18.19
CA LEU A 23 -21.59 7.04 17.00
C LEU A 23 -21.06 8.28 16.26
N LYS A 24 -21.89 9.33 16.12
CA LYS A 24 -21.44 10.60 15.54
C LYS A 24 -20.32 11.25 16.35
N ALA A 25 -20.43 11.24 17.68
CA ALA A 25 -19.37 11.75 18.55
C ALA A 25 -18.06 10.96 18.41
N GLN A 26 -18.12 9.62 18.29
CA GLN A 26 -16.94 8.78 18.04
C GLN A 26 -16.28 9.07 16.68
N VAL A 27 -17.08 9.18 15.61
CA VAL A 27 -16.57 9.52 14.28
C VAL A 27 -15.92 10.91 14.27
N GLU A 28 -16.53 11.88 14.94
CA GLU A 28 -15.95 13.22 15.07
C GLU A 28 -14.64 13.21 15.86
N MET A 29 -14.54 12.42 16.93
CA MET A 29 -13.29 12.22 17.66
C MET A 29 -12.21 11.58 16.78
N LEU A 30 -12.56 10.55 16.00
CA LEU A 30 -11.64 9.91 15.06
C LEU A 30 -11.17 10.86 13.95
N HIS A 31 -12.01 11.77 13.48
CA HIS A 31 -11.62 12.78 12.50
C HIS A 31 -10.83 13.96 13.10
N ARG A 32 -11.01 14.28 14.40
CA ARG A 32 -10.22 15.31 15.11
C ARG A 32 -8.80 14.86 15.38
N VAL A 33 -8.59 13.56 15.60
CA VAL A 33 -7.25 12.96 15.59
C VAL A 33 -6.82 12.92 14.13
N LYS A 34 -6.13 13.97 13.65
CA LYS A 34 -5.39 13.87 12.39
C LYS A 34 -4.61 12.56 12.46
N PRO A 35 -4.75 11.65 11.48
CA PRO A 35 -3.98 10.41 11.49
C PRO A 35 -2.52 10.82 11.70
N PRO A 36 -1.76 10.12 12.55
CA PRO A 36 -0.38 10.48 12.81
C PRO A 36 0.30 10.59 11.45
N VAL A 37 0.58 11.84 11.05
CA VAL A 37 1.31 12.11 9.83
C VAL A 37 2.71 11.68 10.18
N CYS A 38 3.02 10.43 9.84
CA CYS A 38 4.38 9.95 9.86
C CYS A 38 5.09 10.78 8.78
N THR A 39 5.75 11.86 9.21
CA THR A 39 6.74 12.54 8.40
C THR A 39 7.94 11.59 8.33
N VAL A 40 7.85 10.60 7.45
CA VAL A 40 9.02 9.88 7.00
C VAL A 40 9.83 10.91 6.23
N GLU A 41 10.91 11.41 6.81
CA GLU A 41 11.94 12.09 6.02
C GLU A 41 12.23 11.18 4.83
N ARG A 42 11.92 11.67 3.63
CA ARG A 42 12.15 10.95 2.40
C ARG A 42 13.66 10.79 2.26
N ASN A 43 14.22 9.73 2.85
CA ASN A 43 15.54 9.19 2.55
C ASN A 43 15.49 8.60 1.14
N VAL A 44 15.25 9.46 0.15
CA VAL A 44 15.20 9.08 -1.25
C VAL A 44 16.63 9.02 -1.73
N GLN A 45 17.21 7.82 -1.68
CA GLN A 45 18.50 7.55 -2.28
C GLN A 45 18.32 7.37 -3.79
N ARG A 46 18.99 8.19 -4.59
CA ARG A 46 18.98 8.04 -6.05
C ARG A 46 19.88 6.87 -6.43
N ILE A 47 19.27 5.79 -6.94
CA ILE A 47 19.97 4.64 -7.51
C ILE A 47 20.00 4.79 -9.04
N ARG A 48 21.14 4.47 -9.67
CA ARG A 48 21.33 4.56 -11.13
C ARG A 48 22.13 3.36 -11.64
N SER A 49 21.67 2.80 -12.76
CA SER A 49 22.43 1.90 -13.63
C SER A 49 22.61 2.57 -14.99
N ALA A 50 23.73 2.31 -15.66
CA ALA A 50 24.00 2.84 -16.99
C ALA A 50 24.76 1.82 -17.84
N LEU A 51 24.50 1.84 -19.15
CA LEU A 51 25.20 1.05 -20.14
C LEU A 51 25.84 1.99 -21.16
N THR A 52 27.11 1.76 -21.47
CA THR A 52 27.79 2.46 -22.57
C THR A 52 27.79 1.52 -23.78
N ILE A 53 27.29 2.02 -24.91
CA ILE A 53 27.18 1.26 -26.17
C ILE A 53 28.13 1.91 -27.17
N ARG A 54 28.95 1.12 -27.85
CA ARG A 54 29.85 1.64 -28.90
C ARG A 54 29.06 1.89 -30.17
N GLN A 55 29.54 2.81 -31.00
CA GLN A 55 28.85 3.20 -32.23
C GLN A 55 28.65 2.03 -33.21
N ASP A 56 29.52 1.02 -33.14
CA ASP A 56 29.49 -0.17 -34.00
C ASP A 56 28.69 -1.35 -33.40
N ASP A 57 28.18 -1.22 -32.17
CA ASP A 57 27.41 -2.28 -31.54
C ASP A 57 26.01 -2.36 -32.16
N ILE A 58 25.71 -3.49 -32.81
CA ILE A 58 24.36 -3.81 -33.29
C ILE A 58 23.53 -4.27 -32.08
N MET A 59 23.13 -3.31 -31.26
CA MET A 59 22.30 -3.54 -30.08
C MET A 59 20.99 -2.81 -30.23
N THR A 60 19.88 -3.53 -30.08
CA THR A 60 18.56 -2.89 -30.07
C THR A 60 18.37 -2.08 -28.80
N ALA A 61 17.62 -0.99 -28.90
CA ALA A 61 17.32 -0.14 -27.74
C ALA A 61 16.63 -0.91 -26.61
N ASP A 62 15.80 -1.91 -26.94
CA ASP A 62 15.07 -2.68 -25.93
C ASP A 62 15.98 -3.64 -25.17
N TYR A 63 16.94 -4.27 -25.86
CA TYR A 63 17.96 -5.08 -25.20
C TYR A 63 18.84 -4.22 -24.28
N ALA A 64 19.21 -3.01 -24.70
CA ALA A 64 19.96 -2.07 -23.87
C ALA A 64 19.18 -1.66 -22.61
N LYS A 65 17.87 -1.38 -22.73
CA LYS A 65 17.00 -1.05 -21.59
C LYS A 65 16.92 -2.21 -20.60
N GLU A 66 16.76 -3.44 -21.07
CA GLU A 66 16.72 -4.61 -20.18
C GLU A 66 18.04 -4.79 -19.43
N LYS A 67 19.19 -4.59 -20.08
CA LYS A 67 20.48 -4.60 -19.37
C LYS A 67 20.56 -3.54 -18.27
N VAL A 68 20.13 -2.32 -18.54
CA VAL A 68 20.12 -1.24 -17.54
C VAL A 68 19.19 -1.60 -16.37
N LYS A 69 18.00 -2.15 -16.67
CA LYS A 69 17.02 -2.62 -15.68
C LYS A 69 17.58 -3.74 -14.80
N HIS A 70 18.25 -4.74 -15.38
CA HIS A 70 18.94 -5.77 -14.61
C HIS A 70 20.01 -5.19 -13.67
N GLY A 71 20.77 -4.20 -14.13
CA GLY A 71 21.72 -3.50 -13.26
C GLY A 71 21.04 -2.76 -12.09
N LEU A 72 19.86 -2.16 -12.31
CA LEU A 72 19.07 -1.56 -11.21
C LEU A 72 18.59 -2.60 -10.20
N LEU A 73 18.17 -3.78 -10.65
CA LEU A 73 17.68 -4.85 -9.78
C LEU A 73 18.73 -5.30 -8.75
N GLN A 74 20.03 -5.24 -9.08
CA GLN A 74 21.10 -5.56 -8.12
C GLN A 74 21.09 -4.63 -6.89
N TYR A 75 20.81 -3.35 -7.10
CA TYR A 75 20.71 -2.38 -6.01
C TYR A 75 19.39 -2.49 -5.24
N ILE A 76 18.34 -3.02 -5.88
CA ILE A 76 17.03 -3.25 -5.26
C ILE A 76 17.05 -4.55 -4.45
N SER A 77 17.86 -5.54 -4.85
CA SER A 77 17.93 -6.87 -4.24
C SER A 77 18.01 -6.89 -2.71
N PRO A 78 18.80 -6.01 -2.03
CA PRO A 78 18.86 -5.97 -0.57
C PRO A 78 17.56 -5.50 0.11
N PHE A 79 16.64 -4.88 -0.64
CA PHE A 79 15.37 -4.36 -0.15
C PHE A 79 14.19 -5.28 -0.45
N ILE A 80 14.43 -6.42 -1.09
CA ILE A 80 13.41 -7.43 -1.36
C ILE A 80 13.35 -8.37 -0.16
N ASP A 81 12.15 -8.51 0.40
CA ASP A 81 11.86 -9.53 1.41
C ASP A 81 11.62 -10.87 0.70
N TRP A 82 12.27 -11.93 1.16
CA TRP A 82 12.23 -13.23 0.50
C TRP A 82 11.58 -14.28 1.40
N ASP A 83 10.51 -14.86 0.90
CA ASP A 83 9.80 -15.95 1.55
C ASP A 83 9.94 -17.24 0.74
N ILE A 84 10.10 -18.36 1.44
CA ILE A 84 10.13 -19.70 0.85
C ILE A 84 9.05 -20.52 1.52
N GLU A 85 8.07 -20.95 0.74
CA GLU A 85 6.98 -21.81 1.19
C GLU A 85 7.08 -23.18 0.51
N ASP A 86 6.87 -24.24 1.28
CA ASP A 86 6.73 -25.59 0.72
C ASP A 86 5.26 -25.80 0.33
N ASP A 87 5.01 -26.07 -0.94
CA ASP A 87 3.71 -26.51 -1.43
C ASP A 87 3.55 -28.01 -1.13
N TYR A 88 2.82 -28.32 -0.06
CA TYR A 88 2.60 -29.69 0.39
C TYR A 88 1.79 -30.55 -0.60
N GLU A 89 1.03 -29.97 -1.53
CA GLU A 89 0.25 -30.73 -2.51
C GLU A 89 1.11 -31.20 -3.67
N THR A 90 2.07 -30.37 -4.10
CA THR A 90 2.94 -30.67 -5.25
C THR A 90 4.37 -31.08 -4.86
N GLY A 91 4.76 -30.87 -3.61
CA GLY A 91 6.13 -31.05 -3.12
C GLY A 91 7.12 -29.98 -3.61
N ASN A 92 6.62 -28.93 -4.28
CA ASN A 92 7.45 -27.86 -4.81
C ASN A 92 7.78 -26.82 -3.74
N LYS A 93 8.81 -26.02 -3.99
CA LYS A 93 9.11 -24.82 -3.20
C LYS A 93 8.70 -23.59 -3.98
N ILE A 94 7.90 -22.73 -3.36
CA ILE A 94 7.51 -21.43 -3.90
C ILE A 94 8.44 -20.39 -3.28
N LEU A 95 9.20 -19.70 -4.13
CA LEU A 95 10.06 -18.58 -3.74
C LEU A 95 9.36 -17.28 -4.13
N THR A 96 9.06 -16.45 -3.14
CA THR A 96 8.38 -15.16 -3.33
C THR A 96 9.31 -14.03 -2.91
N GLY A 97 9.41 -12.99 -3.74
CA GLY A 97 10.12 -11.76 -3.42
C GLY A 97 9.15 -10.58 -3.35
N THR A 98 9.09 -9.91 -2.20
CA THR A 98 8.18 -8.78 -1.97
C THR A 98 8.96 -7.48 -1.80
N LEU A 99 8.62 -6.46 -2.60
CA LEU A 99 9.18 -5.11 -2.50
C LEU A 99 8.07 -4.13 -2.12
N TYR A 100 8.20 -3.47 -0.97
CA TYR A 100 7.26 -2.46 -0.51
C TYR A 100 7.63 -1.08 -1.05
N VAL A 101 6.79 -0.51 -1.90
CA VAL A 101 7.02 0.81 -2.51
C VAL A 101 6.00 1.81 -1.97
N ALA A 102 6.47 2.88 -1.32
CA ALA A 102 5.61 3.96 -0.87
C ALA A 102 5.12 4.81 -2.05
N THR A 103 3.86 4.66 -2.44
CA THR A 103 3.19 5.50 -3.43
C THR A 103 2.70 6.80 -2.78
N GLY A 104 3.63 7.63 -2.32
CA GLY A 104 3.30 8.98 -1.88
C GLY A 104 2.84 9.80 -3.07
N ASP A 105 1.57 10.21 -3.06
CA ASP A 105 0.88 10.98 -4.10
C ASP A 105 1.79 12.11 -4.63
N ARG A 106 2.38 11.89 -5.81
CA ARG A 106 3.12 12.93 -6.51
C ARG A 106 2.06 13.88 -7.06
N ARG A 107 1.60 14.82 -6.25
CA ARG A 107 1.04 16.06 -6.80
C ARG A 107 2.13 16.65 -7.68
N HIS A 108 1.92 16.56 -8.99
CA HIS A 108 2.64 17.31 -10.00
C HIS A 108 2.61 18.78 -9.60
N ASN A 109 3.70 19.27 -9.04
CA ASN A 109 4.03 20.69 -9.15
C ASN A 109 4.85 20.81 -10.44
N GLY A 110 4.35 21.65 -11.34
CA GLY A 110 4.77 21.79 -12.73
C GLY A 110 6.11 22.45 -12.95
#